data_AF-F8D3K0-F1
#
_entry.id   AF-F8D3K0-F1
#
_cell.length_a   1.000
_cell.length_b   1.000
_cell.length_c   1.000
_cell.angle_alpha   90.00
_cell.angle_beta   90.00
_cell.angle_gamma   90.00
#
_symmetry.space_group_name_H-M   'P 1'
#
loop_
_entity.id
_entity.type
_entity.pdbx_description
1 polymer ?
#
loop_
_entity_poly.entity_id
_entity_poly.type
_entity_poly.pdbx_seq_one_letter_code
_entity_poly.pdbx_strand_id
1 'polypeptide(L)'
;MGIIDRFEEEYVDVSSGRASLRDLLELVVGSILFVVGASAFTYYLLGRTTALAVAVALVVVFAITIVSQAYWGVTGRADYDEGERDNGAR
;
A
#
# COMPACT_ATOMS: atom_id res chain seq x y z
N MET A 1 10.17 -17.62 26.71
CA MET A 1 10.26 -16.64 25.61
C MET A 1 11.18 -17.19 24.56
N GLY A 2 10.63 -17.91 23.59
CA GLY A 2 11.39 -18.48 22.49
C GLY A 2 11.88 -17.39 21.54
N ILE A 3 12.90 -17.71 20.74
CA ILE A 3 13.31 -16.88 19.60
C ILE A 3 12.11 -16.61 18.66
N ILE A 4 11.16 -17.55 18.60
CA ILE A 4 9.94 -17.45 17.81
C ILE A 4 9.01 -16.34 18.33
N ASP A 5 8.78 -16.23 19.65
CA ASP A 5 7.93 -15.18 20.25
C ASP A 5 8.42 -13.76 19.92
N ARG A 6 9.75 -13.57 19.87
CA ARG A 6 10.35 -12.27 19.50
C ARG A 6 10.13 -11.93 18.03
N PHE A 7 10.24 -12.91 17.13
CA PHE A 7 9.97 -12.66 15.71
C PHE A 7 8.48 -12.38 15.49
N GLU A 8 7.59 -13.09 16.19
CA GLU A 8 6.14 -12.86 16.11
C GLU A 8 5.75 -11.46 16.58
N GLU A 9 6.26 -10.98 17.73
CA GLU A 9 6.05 -9.60 18.19
C GLU A 9 6.54 -8.55 17.16
N GLU A 10 7.69 -8.79 16.52
CA GLU A 10 8.25 -7.87 15.52
C GLU A 10 7.46 -7.90 14.19
N TYR A 11 6.92 -9.05 13.77
CA TYR A 11 6.01 -9.14 12.63
C TYR A 11 4.64 -8.51 12.91
N VAL A 12 4.13 -8.63 14.14
CA VAL A 12 2.87 -8.02 14.57
C VAL A 12 3.00 -6.48 14.60
N ASP A 13 4.13 -5.94 15.03
CA ASP A 13 4.35 -4.49 15.08
C ASP A 13 4.61 -3.87 13.69
N VAL A 14 5.13 -4.64 12.73
CA VAL A 14 5.20 -4.21 11.31
C VAL A 14 3.82 -4.25 10.65
N SER A 15 2.92 -5.14 11.09
CA SER A 15 1.55 -5.27 10.57
C SER A 15 0.56 -4.22 11.12
N SER A 16 0.94 -3.50 12.18
CA SER A 16 0.10 -2.48 12.82
C SER A 16 0.16 -1.12 12.12
N GLY A 17 1.01 -0.96 11.10
CA GLY A 17 1.03 0.16 10.17
C GLY A 17 -0.15 0.16 9.20
N ARG A 18 -1.39 0.15 9.72
CA ARG A 18 -2.60 0.28 8.89
C ARG A 18 -2.64 1.66 8.23
N ALA A 19 -2.60 1.69 6.91
CA ALA A 19 -2.89 2.92 6.16
C ALA A 19 -4.34 3.34 6.46
N SER A 20 -4.50 4.53 7.02
CA SER A 20 -5.81 5.15 7.21
C SER A 20 -6.43 5.52 5.85
N LEU A 21 -7.76 5.73 5.80
CA LEU A 21 -8.44 6.24 4.59
C LEU A 21 -7.81 7.55 4.08
N ARG A 22 -7.30 8.37 5.00
CA ARG A 22 -6.56 9.59 4.68
C ARG A 22 -5.26 9.27 3.94
N ASP A 23 -4.49 8.31 4.43
CA ASP A 23 -3.22 7.91 3.81
C ASP A 23 -3.45 7.31 2.41
N LEU A 24 -4.55 6.57 2.22
CA LEU A 24 -4.94 6.07 0.91
C LEU A 24 -5.30 7.22 -0.06
N LEU A 25 -6.04 8.24 0.41
CA LEU A 25 -6.33 9.43 -0.38
C LEU A 25 -5.07 10.22 -0.72
N GLU A 26 -4.16 10.38 0.24
CA GLU A 26 -2.88 11.04 0.05
C GLU A 26 -2.01 10.30 -0.96
N LEU A 27 -2.00 8.96 -0.91
CA LEU A 27 -1.33 8.11 -1.90
C LEU A 27 -1.95 8.29 -3.30
N VAL A 28 -3.27 8.34 -3.43
CA VAL A 28 -3.95 8.56 -4.71
C VAL A 28 -3.58 9.93 -5.28
N VAL A 29 -3.66 10.99 -4.46
CA VAL A 29 -3.31 12.34 -4.91
C VAL A 29 -1.83 12.44 -5.27
N GLY A 30 -0.95 11.94 -4.40
CA GLY A 30 0.49 11.94 -4.60
C GLY A 30 0.91 11.17 -5.84
N SER A 31 0.31 9.99 -6.07
CA SER A 31 0.58 9.19 -7.26
C SER A 31 0.15 9.87 -8.56
N ILE A 32 -1.02 10.52 -8.59
CA ILE A 32 -1.47 11.29 -9.76
C ILE A 32 -0.48 12.42 -10.05
N LEU A 33 -0.15 13.22 -9.03
CA LEU A 33 0.79 14.33 -9.17
C LEU A 33 2.17 13.84 -9.64
N PHE A 34 2.64 12.73 -9.08
CA PHE A 34 3.90 12.12 -9.46
C PHE A 34 3.90 11.62 -10.90
N VAL A 35 2.87 10.89 -11.33
CA VAL A 35 2.73 10.40 -12.71
C VAL A 35 2.72 11.57 -13.68
N VAL A 36 1.94 12.62 -13.41
CA VAL A 36 1.87 13.81 -14.27
C VAL A 36 3.23 14.51 -14.33
N GLY A 37 3.87 14.76 -13.18
CA GLY A 37 5.16 15.43 -13.11
C GLY A 37 6.27 14.64 -13.81
N ALA A 38 6.41 13.35 -13.50
CA ALA A 38 7.40 12.47 -14.10
C ALA A 38 7.20 12.31 -15.62
N SER A 39 5.94 12.19 -16.06
CA SER A 39 5.63 12.06 -17.49
C SER A 39 5.88 13.37 -18.24
N ALA A 40 5.53 14.52 -17.66
CA ALA A 40 5.80 15.84 -18.25
C ALA A 40 7.31 16.10 -18.35
N PHE A 41 8.06 15.76 -17.31
CA PHE A 41 9.52 15.87 -17.31
C PHE A 41 10.16 14.94 -18.35
N THR A 42 9.69 13.69 -18.42
CA THR A 42 10.15 12.72 -19.44
C THR A 42 9.81 13.21 -20.85
N TYR A 43 8.62 13.79 -21.04
CA TYR A 43 8.21 14.35 -22.33
C TYR A 43 9.16 15.46 -22.76
N TYR A 44 9.50 16.35 -21.83
CA TYR A 44 10.42 17.47 -22.07
C TYR A 44 11.83 16.99 -22.47
N LEU A 45 12.35 15.94 -21.82
CA LEU A 45 13.73 15.49 -22.04
C LEU A 45 13.88 14.47 -23.18
N LEU A 46 12.95 13.52 -23.27
CA LEU A 46 13.08 12.29 -24.06
C LEU A 46 11.97 12.15 -25.12
N GLY A 47 11.02 13.09 -25.15
CA GLY A 47 9.94 13.13 -26.13
C GLY A 47 8.75 12.24 -25.78
N ARG A 48 7.77 12.27 -26.70
CA ARG A 48 6.43 11.73 -26.48
C ARG A 48 6.37 10.23 -26.22
N THR A 49 7.10 9.44 -27.01
CA THR A 49 7.03 7.97 -26.92
C THR A 49 7.51 7.46 -25.56
N THR A 50 8.66 7.96 -25.11
CA THR A 50 9.23 7.61 -23.81
C THR A 50 8.33 8.07 -22.66
N ALA A 51 7.78 9.29 -22.76
CA ALA A 51 6.85 9.80 -21.76
C ALA A 51 5.59 8.94 -21.62
N LEU A 52 5.02 8.48 -22.73
CA LEU A 52 3.87 7.58 -22.72
C LEU A 52 4.21 6.23 -22.08
N ALA A 53 5.36 5.64 -22.43
CA ALA A 53 5.80 4.39 -21.84
C ALA A 53 5.98 4.52 -20.31
N VAL A 54 6.63 5.59 -19.85
CA VAL A 54 6.80 5.89 -18.42
C VAL A 54 5.45 6.11 -17.73
N ALA A 55 4.55 6.88 -18.34
CA ALA A 55 3.22 7.11 -17.79
C ALA A 55 2.45 5.80 -17.56
N VAL A 56 2.41 4.94 -18.58
CA VAL A 56 1.73 3.64 -18.51
C VAL A 56 2.36 2.77 -17.42
N ALA A 57 3.69 2.68 -17.38
CA ALA A 57 4.39 1.88 -16.37
C ALA A 57 4.08 2.37 -14.94
N LEU A 58 4.14 3.68 -14.70
CA LEU A 58 3.85 4.25 -13.39
C LEU A 58 2.39 4.05 -12.98
N VAL A 59 1.44 4.23 -13.91
CA VAL A 59 0.01 3.99 -13.64
C VAL A 59 -0.22 2.54 -13.20
N VAL A 60 0.41 1.57 -13.88
CA VAL A 60 0.30 0.15 -13.50
C VAL A 60 0.86 -0.10 -12.10
N VAL A 61 2.04 0.43 -11.80
CA VAL A 61 2.68 0.26 -10.48
C VAL A 61 1.79 0.84 -9.38
N PHE A 62 1.35 2.10 -9.53
CA PHE A 62 0.51 2.73 -8.51
C PHE A 62 -0.87 2.08 -8.38
N ALA A 63 -1.46 1.59 -9.49
CA ALA A 63 -2.71 0.84 -9.42
C ALA A 63 -2.56 -0.42 -8.57
N ILE A 64 -1.50 -1.20 -8.79
CA ILE A 64 -1.20 -2.38 -7.97
C ILE A 64 -1.01 -1.96 -6.51
N THR A 65 -0.20 -0.93 -6.24
CA THR A 65 0.05 -0.44 -4.87
C THR A 65 -1.25 -0.04 -4.17
N ILE A 66 -2.09 0.78 -4.81
CA ILE A 66 -3.35 1.25 -4.22
C ILE A 66 -4.29 0.09 -3.96
N VAL A 67 -4.44 -0.85 -4.90
CA VAL A 67 -5.29 -2.03 -4.72
C VAL A 67 -4.80 -2.91 -3.57
N SER A 68 -3.48 -3.14 -3.45
CA SER A 68 -2.90 -3.89 -2.35
C SER A 68 -3.17 -3.22 -1.00
N GLN A 69 -2.96 -1.91 -0.89
CA GLN A 69 -3.24 -1.15 0.35
C GLN A 69 -4.73 -1.16 0.68
N ALA A 70 -5.60 -0.97 -0.31
CA ALA A 70 -7.05 -1.01 -0.13
C ALA A 70 -7.55 -2.39 0.30
N TYR A 71 -7.00 -3.47 -0.29
CA TYR A 71 -7.33 -4.85 0.09
C TYR A 71 -7.02 -5.08 1.58
N TRP A 72 -5.78 -4.81 2.01
CA TRP A 72 -5.39 -4.96 3.41
C TRP A 72 -6.19 -4.06 4.35
N GLY A 73 -6.52 -2.83 3.94
CA GLY A 73 -7.37 -1.92 4.71
C GLY A 73 -8.79 -2.42 4.94
N VAL A 74 -9.34 -3.23 4.00
CA VAL A 74 -10.69 -3.81 4.08
C VAL A 74 -10.68 -5.17 4.79
N THR A 75 -9.82 -6.10 4.36
CA THR A 75 -9.83 -7.50 4.85
C THR A 75 -9.13 -7.66 6.19
N GLY A 76 -8.12 -6.83 6.49
CA GLY A 76 -7.44 -6.85 7.80
C GLY A 76 -8.33 -6.46 8.99
N ARG A 77 -9.59 -6.06 8.76
CA ARG A 77 -10.57 -5.79 9.83
C ARG A 77 -11.30 -7.04 10.31
N ALA A 78 -11.43 -8.07 9.47
CA ALA A 78 -12.26 -9.24 9.77
C ALA A 78 -11.49 -10.33 10.54
N ASP A 79 -10.22 -10.57 10.21
CA ASP A 79 -9.49 -11.74 10.71
C ASP A 79 -8.98 -11.61 12.16
N TYR A 80 -9.00 -10.42 12.78
CA TYR A 80 -8.55 -10.23 14.17
C TYR A 80 -9.68 -10.29 15.21
N ASP A 81 -10.95 -10.11 14.82
CA ASP A 81 -12.08 -10.15 15.77
C ASP A 81 -12.52 -11.59 16.11
N GLU A 82 -12.12 -12.58 15.31
CA GLU A 82 -12.49 -13.98 15.50
C GLU A 82 -11.56 -14.73 16.48
N GLY A 83 -10.29 -14.35 16.57
CA GLY A 83 -9.33 -14.98 17.50
C GLY A 83 -9.51 -14.60 18.97
N GLU A 84 -9.96 -13.37 19.25
CA GLU A 84 -10.13 -12.86 20.63
C GLU A 84 -11.35 -13.48 21.34
N ARG A 85 -12.39 -13.88 20.58
CA ARG A 85 -13.64 -14.40 21.15
C ARG A 85 -13.56 -15.86 21.59
N ASP A 86 -12.61 -16.64 21.07
CA ASP A 86 -12.45 -18.06 21.41
C ASP A 86 -11.56 -18.28 22.66
N ASN A 87 -10.69 -17.33 23.00
CA ASN A 87 -9.81 -17.40 24.19
C ASN A 87 -10.46 -16.88 25.49
N GLY A 88 -11.65 -16.28 25.43
CA GLY A 88 -12.36 -15.75 26.61
C GLY A 88 -13.30 -16.74 27.31
N ALA A 89 -13.39 -17.99 26.83
CA ALA A 89 -14.35 -18.99 27.33
C ALA A 89 -13.70 -20.23 27.99
N ARG A 90 -12.43 -20.14 28.41
CA ARG A 90 -11.77 -21.20 29.19
C ARG A 90 -10.98 -20.66 30.37
#